data_AF-A0A3S3QN76-F1
#
_entry.id   AF-A0A3S3QN76-F1
#
_cell.length_a   1.000
_cell.length_b   1.000
_cell.length_c   1.000
_cell.angle_alpha   90.00
_cell.angle_beta   90.00
_cell.angle_gamma   90.00
#
_symmetry.space_group_name_H-M   'P 1'
#
loop_
_entity.id
_entity.type
_entity.pdbx_description
1 polymer ?
#
loop_
_entity_poly.entity_id
_entity_poly.type
_entity_poly.pdbx_seq_one_letter_code
_entity_poly.pdbx_strand_id
1 'polypeptide(L)'
;ECVCNKYGSYDIFCDQHTHHCHCKSGVGGPLCDRCEPGFWGLHMISEGNTGCIPCACNMLGSVRSDCEQMTGRCVCKQGVNGNKCDICPPGRILGLHGCADESIGQQFSKPCSELICLFGAKCKESNGKAQCVCDNICDEFVDDDSENGVALRDQRAVCGTDGNTYNSECHLKLYSCRIQESILIAHKSPCKT
;
A
#
# COMPACT_ATOMS: atom_id res chain seq x y z
N GLU A 1 -20.39 -32.08 -11.72
CA GLU A 1 -21.59 -31.33 -11.29
C GLU A 1 -21.18 -29.95 -10.82
N CYS A 2 -22.04 -28.97 -11.09
CA CYS A 2 -21.84 -27.58 -10.76
C CYS A 2 -22.49 -27.29 -9.41
N VAL A 3 -21.71 -27.30 -8.32
CA VAL A 3 -22.25 -27.07 -6.96
C VAL A 3 -21.57 -25.85 -6.36
N CYS A 4 -22.00 -24.68 -6.81
CA CYS A 4 -21.49 -23.41 -6.33
C CYS A 4 -21.87 -23.15 -4.88
N ASN A 5 -20.93 -22.63 -4.09
CA ASN A 5 -21.18 -22.30 -2.70
C ASN A 5 -22.17 -21.13 -2.60
N LYS A 6 -23.33 -21.35 -1.97
CA LYS A 6 -24.40 -20.34 -1.86
C LYS A 6 -23.98 -19.03 -1.17
N TYR A 7 -22.96 -19.06 -0.32
CA TYR A 7 -22.42 -17.87 0.34
C TYR A 7 -21.28 -17.27 -0.48
N GLY A 8 -20.40 -18.11 -1.02
CA GLY A 8 -19.22 -17.68 -1.77
C GLY A 8 -19.47 -17.22 -3.20
N SER A 9 -20.58 -17.61 -3.82
CA SER A 9 -20.94 -17.29 -5.21
C SER A 9 -22.05 -16.24 -5.31
N TYR A 10 -22.14 -15.55 -6.44
CA TYR A 10 -23.28 -14.67 -6.74
C TYR A 10 -24.56 -15.46 -7.04
N ASP A 11 -24.42 -16.64 -7.61
CA ASP A 11 -25.50 -17.52 -8.01
C ASP A 11 -25.09 -18.99 -7.94
N ILE A 12 -26.03 -19.89 -8.24
CA ILE A 12 -25.82 -21.35 -8.21
C ILE A 12 -25.33 -21.91 -9.56
N PHE A 13 -25.17 -21.05 -10.56
CA PHE A 13 -24.75 -21.44 -11.90
C PHE A 13 -23.23 -21.31 -12.04
N CYS A 14 -22.66 -22.11 -12.93
CA CYS A 14 -21.27 -22.00 -13.33
C CYS A 14 -21.20 -21.99 -14.85
N ASP A 15 -20.06 -21.49 -15.33
CA ASP A 15 -19.74 -21.50 -16.74
C ASP A 15 -19.78 -22.93 -17.32
N GLN A 16 -20.41 -23.08 -18.48
CA GLN A 16 -20.69 -24.40 -19.07
C GLN A 16 -19.43 -25.11 -19.61
N HIS A 17 -18.34 -24.37 -19.84
CA HIS A 17 -17.11 -24.89 -20.44
C HIS A 17 -16.03 -25.15 -19.39
N THR A 18 -15.89 -24.24 -18.43
CA THR A 18 -14.86 -24.24 -17.39
C THR A 18 -15.35 -24.82 -16.07
N HIS A 19 -16.67 -24.98 -15.92
CA HIS A 19 -17.34 -25.40 -14.68
C HIS A 19 -16.95 -24.54 -13.46
N HIS A 20 -16.55 -23.29 -13.68
CA HIS A 20 -16.23 -22.32 -12.63
C HIS A 20 -17.45 -21.46 -12.28
N CYS A 21 -17.70 -21.34 -10.99
CA CYS A 21 -18.73 -20.49 -10.43
C CYS A 21 -18.28 -19.02 -10.42
N HIS A 22 -19.25 -18.10 -10.45
CA HIS A 22 -18.98 -16.68 -10.29
C HIS A 22 -18.82 -16.33 -8.81
N CYS A 23 -17.57 -16.21 -8.36
CA CYS A 23 -17.24 -15.96 -6.96
C CYS A 23 -17.40 -14.49 -6.57
N LYS A 24 -17.82 -14.26 -5.32
CA LYS A 24 -17.83 -12.94 -4.68
C LYS A 24 -16.40 -12.46 -4.44
N SER A 25 -16.24 -11.16 -4.15
CA SER A 25 -14.94 -10.54 -3.91
C SER A 25 -14.11 -11.27 -2.85
N GLY A 26 -12.86 -11.62 -3.20
CA GLY A 26 -11.93 -12.33 -2.31
C GLY A 26 -12.28 -13.80 -2.05
N VAL A 27 -13.34 -14.33 -2.67
CA VAL A 27 -13.71 -15.74 -2.65
C VAL A 27 -13.11 -16.42 -3.88
N GLY A 28 -12.57 -17.61 -3.72
CA GLY A 28 -11.88 -18.33 -4.78
C GLY A 28 -12.19 -19.82 -4.82
N GLY A 29 -11.57 -20.46 -5.81
CA GLY A 29 -11.78 -21.87 -6.14
C GLY A 29 -12.91 -22.09 -7.16
N PRO A 30 -12.94 -23.25 -7.83
CA PRO A 30 -13.93 -23.52 -8.88
C PRO A 30 -15.38 -23.44 -8.41
N LEU A 31 -15.60 -23.74 -7.13
CA LEU A 31 -16.92 -23.77 -6.49
C LEU A 31 -17.14 -22.60 -5.51
N CYS A 32 -16.22 -21.62 -5.46
CA CYS A 32 -16.24 -20.50 -4.52
C CYS A 32 -16.34 -20.95 -3.05
N ASP A 33 -15.60 -22.00 -2.70
CA ASP A 33 -15.70 -22.73 -1.44
C ASP A 33 -14.67 -22.31 -0.38
N ARG A 34 -13.82 -21.33 -0.71
CA ARG A 34 -12.73 -20.83 0.14
C ARG A 34 -12.42 -19.38 -0.17
N CYS A 35 -11.70 -18.71 0.71
CA CYS A 35 -11.15 -17.40 0.40
C CYS A 35 -9.89 -17.54 -0.47
N GLU A 36 -9.63 -16.55 -1.31
CA GLU A 36 -8.36 -16.44 -2.04
C GLU A 36 -7.19 -16.20 -1.07
N PRO A 37 -5.95 -16.56 -1.46
CA PRO A 37 -4.77 -16.21 -0.67
C PRO A 37 -4.74 -14.71 -0.36
N GLY A 38 -4.54 -14.35 0.91
CA GLY A 38 -4.61 -12.96 1.36
C GLY A 38 -6.01 -12.49 1.78
N PHE A 39 -7.01 -13.38 1.79
CA PHE A 39 -8.36 -13.13 2.29
C PHE A 39 -8.81 -14.20 3.30
N TRP A 40 -9.80 -13.86 4.13
CA TRP A 40 -10.37 -14.74 5.15
C TRP A 40 -11.85 -14.46 5.38
N GLY A 41 -12.55 -15.32 6.13
CA GLY A 41 -13.89 -15.03 6.63
C GLY A 41 -15.03 -15.38 5.67
N LEU A 42 -14.97 -16.50 4.95
CA LEU A 42 -16.08 -16.97 4.11
C LEU A 42 -17.41 -17.06 4.88
N HIS A 43 -17.37 -17.49 6.14
CA HIS A 43 -18.54 -17.56 7.03
C HIS A 43 -19.13 -16.19 7.35
N MET A 44 -18.31 -15.13 7.35
CA MET A 44 -18.73 -13.76 7.63
C MET A 44 -19.65 -13.19 6.53
N ILE A 45 -19.68 -13.82 5.34
CA ILE A 45 -20.65 -13.48 4.28
C ILE A 45 -22.07 -13.76 4.74
N SER A 46 -22.29 -14.83 5.52
CA SER A 46 -23.60 -15.13 6.10
C SER A 46 -24.04 -14.12 7.17
N GLU A 47 -23.09 -13.33 7.69
CA GLU A 47 -23.29 -12.28 8.69
C GLU A 47 -23.39 -10.88 8.06
N GLY A 48 -23.40 -10.78 6.72
CA GLY A 48 -23.64 -9.54 5.99
C GLY A 48 -22.43 -8.97 5.25
N ASN A 49 -21.27 -9.65 5.26
CA ASN A 49 -20.15 -9.23 4.41
C ASN A 49 -20.41 -9.54 2.93
N THR A 50 -19.90 -8.69 2.04
CA THR A 50 -20.10 -8.82 0.59
C THR A 50 -19.18 -9.86 -0.08
N GLY A 51 -18.17 -10.35 0.65
CA GLY A 51 -17.15 -11.27 0.20
C GLY A 51 -16.22 -11.66 1.34
N CYS A 52 -15.08 -12.28 1.02
CA CYS A 52 -14.03 -12.49 2.02
C CYS A 52 -13.33 -11.17 2.35
N ILE A 53 -12.85 -11.07 3.59
CA ILE A 53 -12.19 -9.88 4.14
C ILE A 53 -10.69 -9.97 3.87
N PRO A 54 -10.02 -8.89 3.44
CA PRO A 54 -8.57 -8.88 3.29
C PRO A 54 -7.84 -9.23 4.60
N CYS A 55 -6.74 -9.97 4.49
CA CYS A 55 -5.91 -10.34 5.64
C CYS A 55 -5.27 -9.11 6.30
N ALA A 56 -4.78 -8.15 5.51
CA ALA A 56 -4.11 -6.94 5.99
C ALA A 56 -2.98 -7.22 7.01
N CYS A 57 -2.19 -8.28 6.77
CA CYS A 57 -1.02 -8.60 7.59
C CYS A 57 0.06 -7.53 7.41
N ASN A 58 0.62 -7.02 8.52
CA ASN A 58 1.68 -6.03 8.47
C ASN A 58 2.94 -6.65 7.85
N MET A 59 3.42 -6.07 6.75
CA MET A 59 4.58 -6.58 5.99
C MET A 59 5.88 -6.61 6.81
N LEU A 60 6.04 -5.69 7.77
CA LEU A 60 7.22 -5.61 8.62
C LEU A 60 7.18 -6.64 9.74
N GLY A 61 5.99 -6.89 10.30
CA GLY A 61 5.82 -7.77 11.46
C GLY A 61 5.39 -9.20 11.15
N SER A 62 4.89 -9.48 9.95
CA SER A 62 4.42 -10.82 9.55
C SER A 62 5.48 -11.58 8.76
N VAL A 63 5.46 -12.90 8.86
CA VAL A 63 6.32 -13.80 8.06
C VAL A 63 5.85 -13.87 6.61
N ARG A 64 4.54 -13.75 6.39
CA ARG A 64 3.88 -13.79 5.08
C ARG A 64 2.68 -12.81 5.07
N SER A 65 2.12 -12.56 3.88
CA SER A 65 0.96 -11.67 3.70
C SER A 65 -0.39 -12.37 3.82
N ASP A 66 -0.43 -13.71 3.76
CA ASP A 66 -1.62 -14.52 3.99
C ASP A 66 -1.89 -14.75 5.49
N CYS A 67 -3.13 -15.12 5.79
CA CYS A 67 -3.62 -15.31 7.15
C CYS A 67 -4.53 -16.54 7.25
N GLU A 68 -4.82 -16.95 8.47
CA GLU A 68 -5.72 -18.07 8.74
C GLU A 68 -7.15 -17.75 8.23
N GLN A 69 -7.68 -18.60 7.35
CA GLN A 69 -8.94 -18.33 6.63
C GLN A 69 -10.18 -18.16 7.53
N MET A 70 -10.17 -18.67 8.76
CA MET A 70 -11.29 -18.52 9.70
C MET A 70 -11.19 -17.27 10.56
N THR A 71 -10.03 -16.96 11.13
CA THR A 71 -9.92 -15.86 12.12
C THR A 71 -9.25 -14.60 11.56
N GLY A 72 -8.62 -14.71 10.39
CA GLY A 72 -7.83 -13.63 9.81
C GLY A 72 -6.52 -13.38 10.53
N ARG A 73 -6.08 -14.29 11.42
CA ARG A 73 -4.83 -14.16 12.17
C ARG A 73 -3.63 -14.39 11.27
N CYS A 74 -2.71 -13.43 11.29
CA CYS A 74 -1.44 -13.48 10.57
C CYS A 74 -0.38 -14.27 11.34
N VAL A 75 0.62 -14.81 10.62
CA VAL A 75 1.78 -15.46 11.24
C VAL A 75 2.83 -14.39 11.53
N CYS A 76 3.01 -14.05 12.80
CA CYS A 76 3.92 -13.00 13.22
C CYS A 76 5.38 -13.47 13.29
N LYS A 77 6.30 -12.56 12.97
CA LYS A 77 7.73 -12.74 13.23
C LYS A 77 7.96 -12.81 14.74
N GLN A 78 9.09 -13.40 15.13
CA GLN A 78 9.44 -13.56 16.55
C GLN A 78 9.40 -12.23 17.30
N GLY A 79 8.69 -12.20 18.43
CA GLY A 79 8.57 -11.03 19.29
C GLY A 79 7.58 -9.95 18.79
N VAL A 80 6.89 -10.17 17.68
CA VAL A 80 5.79 -9.33 17.18
C VAL A 80 4.45 -9.96 17.58
N ASN A 81 3.50 -9.14 18.02
CA ASN A 81 2.17 -9.54 18.50
C ASN A 81 1.05 -8.87 17.69
N GLY A 82 -0.20 -9.22 18.01
CA GLY A 82 -1.40 -8.70 17.36
C GLY A 82 -1.90 -9.61 16.24
N ASN A 83 -3.20 -9.55 15.93
CA ASN A 83 -3.78 -10.39 14.87
C ASN A 83 -3.23 -10.02 13.47
N LYS A 84 -2.72 -8.79 13.32
CA LYS A 84 -2.12 -8.26 12.08
C LYS A 84 -0.61 -8.06 12.19
N CYS A 85 0.01 -8.55 13.26
CA CYS A 85 1.45 -8.47 13.53
C CYS A 85 1.99 -7.03 13.51
N ASP A 86 1.27 -6.15 14.17
CA ASP A 86 1.48 -4.71 14.23
C ASP A 86 1.82 -4.20 15.63
N ILE A 87 1.88 -5.10 16.63
CA ILE A 87 2.10 -4.74 18.04
C ILE A 87 3.47 -5.22 18.48
N CYS A 88 4.31 -4.28 18.95
CA CYS A 88 5.58 -4.60 19.61
C CYS A 88 5.46 -4.55 21.14
N PRO A 89 6.33 -5.27 21.86
CA PRO A 89 6.48 -5.11 23.30
C PRO A 89 6.81 -3.65 23.67
N PRO A 90 6.50 -3.21 24.89
CA PRO A 90 6.83 -1.85 25.35
C PRO A 90 8.30 -1.50 25.13
N GLY A 91 8.59 -0.28 24.65
CA GLY A 91 9.95 0.20 24.35
C GLY A 91 10.54 -0.30 23.02
N ARG A 92 9.73 -0.96 22.17
CA ARG A 92 10.16 -1.44 20.85
C ARG A 92 9.25 -0.92 19.75
N ILE A 93 9.83 -0.64 18.60
CA ILE A 93 9.14 -0.19 17.38
C ILE A 93 9.21 -1.26 16.29
N LEU A 94 8.18 -1.32 15.45
CA LEU A 94 8.15 -2.25 14.34
C LEU A 94 9.00 -1.71 13.18
N GLY A 95 10.09 -2.43 12.86
CA GLY A 95 11.02 -2.11 11.77
C GLY A 95 11.14 -3.24 10.75
N LEU A 96 12.06 -3.09 9.80
CA LEU A 96 12.24 -4.01 8.66
C LEU A 96 12.37 -5.50 9.05
N HIS A 97 12.99 -5.77 10.19
CA HIS A 97 13.22 -7.12 10.71
C HIS A 97 12.27 -7.52 11.85
N GLY A 98 11.14 -6.82 12.03
CA GLY A 98 10.22 -7.00 13.16
C GLY A 98 10.46 -5.98 14.27
N CYS A 99 10.16 -6.33 15.52
CA CYS A 99 10.33 -5.40 16.63
C CYS A 99 11.81 -5.12 16.93
N ALA A 100 12.20 -3.86 16.96
CA ALA A 100 13.53 -3.38 17.33
C ALA A 100 13.44 -2.42 18.52
N ASP A 101 14.50 -2.35 19.33
CA ASP A 101 14.54 -1.43 20.46
C ASP A 101 14.54 0.03 19.95
N GLU A 102 13.80 0.91 20.61
CA GLU A 102 13.81 2.34 20.31
C GLU A 102 15.22 2.95 20.37
N SER A 103 16.12 2.38 21.19
CA SER A 103 17.52 2.78 21.29
C SER A 103 18.36 2.44 20.05
N ILE A 104 17.95 1.46 19.23
CA ILE A 104 18.55 1.19 17.91
C ILE A 104 18.02 2.20 16.88
N GLY A 105 16.83 2.74 17.08
CA GLY A 105 16.30 3.89 16.33
C GLY A 105 16.98 5.23 16.69
N GLN A 106 17.64 5.33 17.84
CA GLN A 106 18.43 6.50 18.24
C GLN A 106 19.87 6.47 17.73
N GLN A 107 20.37 5.34 17.23
CA GLN A 107 21.70 5.21 16.62
C GLN A 107 21.71 5.29 15.08
N PHE A 108 20.62 5.77 14.48
CA PHE A 108 20.58 6.13 13.06
C PHE A 108 20.10 7.56 12.85
N SER A 109 20.74 8.53 13.52
CA SER A 109 20.99 9.81 12.84
C SER A 109 21.98 9.56 11.69
N LYS A 110 21.59 8.75 10.71
CA LYS A 110 22.34 8.65 9.47
C LYS A 110 22.33 10.04 8.86
N PRO A 111 23.46 10.57 8.39
CA PRO A 111 23.42 11.79 7.59
C PRO A 111 22.57 11.56 6.34
N CYS A 112 22.12 12.64 5.70
CA CYS A 112 21.33 12.51 4.47
C CYS A 112 22.07 11.77 3.34
N SER A 113 23.40 11.66 3.42
CA SER A 113 24.21 10.87 2.48
C SER A 113 23.94 9.36 2.54
N GLU A 114 23.36 8.86 3.64
CA GLU A 114 23.09 7.42 3.84
C GLU A 114 21.62 7.10 4.11
N LEU A 115 20.76 8.13 4.20
CA LEU A 115 19.33 7.97 4.45
C LEU A 115 18.57 7.89 3.11
N ILE A 116 17.98 6.73 2.81
CA ILE A 116 17.13 6.53 1.64
C ILE A 116 15.71 6.93 1.99
N CYS A 117 15.20 7.97 1.34
CA CYS A 117 13.83 8.44 1.50
C CYS A 117 12.91 7.81 0.44
N LEU A 118 11.79 7.25 0.88
CA LEU A 118 10.80 6.62 0.02
C LEU A 118 9.69 7.61 -0.37
N PHE A 119 8.89 7.22 -1.37
CA PHE A 119 7.68 7.93 -1.78
C PHE A 119 7.90 9.38 -2.23
N GLY A 120 9.12 9.72 -2.69
CA GLY A 120 9.43 11.09 -3.13
C GLY A 120 9.76 12.08 -2.02
N ALA A 121 9.93 11.62 -0.77
CA ALA A 121 10.45 12.44 0.32
C ALA A 121 11.89 12.88 0.04
N LYS A 122 12.23 14.11 0.46
CA LYS A 122 13.60 14.62 0.43
C LYS A 122 14.19 14.55 1.82
N CYS A 123 15.44 14.15 1.92
CA CYS A 123 16.13 14.19 3.20
C CYS A 123 16.52 15.63 3.55
N LYS A 124 16.20 16.07 4.78
CA LYS A 124 16.70 17.32 5.38
C LYS A 124 17.33 17.03 6.74
N GLU A 125 18.42 17.71 7.05
CA GLU A 125 19.04 17.67 8.37
C GLU A 125 18.49 18.80 9.24
N SER A 126 17.96 18.46 10.41
CA SER A 126 17.45 19.42 11.40
C SER A 126 17.90 18.98 12.78
N ASN A 127 18.54 19.89 13.54
CA ASN A 127 19.05 19.63 14.89
C ASN A 127 19.95 18.38 15.00
N GLY A 128 20.83 18.16 14.02
CA GLY A 128 21.74 17.00 14.00
C GLY A 128 21.08 15.66 13.65
N LYS A 129 19.83 15.67 13.20
CA LYS A 129 19.10 14.48 12.75
C LYS A 129 18.69 14.65 11.30
N ALA A 130 19.02 13.67 10.46
CA ALA A 130 18.46 13.59 9.12
C ALA A 130 17.04 13.03 9.17
N GLN A 131 16.13 13.67 8.44
CA GLN A 131 14.73 13.30 8.38
C GLN A 131 14.24 13.39 6.93
N CYS A 132 13.54 12.35 6.49
CA CYS A 132 12.79 12.40 5.24
C CYS A 132 11.55 13.26 5.43
N VAL A 133 11.46 14.35 4.69
CA VAL A 133 10.36 15.32 4.77
C VAL A 133 9.66 15.45 3.41
N CYS A 134 8.34 15.60 3.45
CA CYS A 134 7.52 15.87 2.27
C CYS A 134 7.46 17.36 1.99
N ASP A 135 8.63 18.00 1.92
CA ASP A 135 8.78 19.44 1.73
C ASP A 135 9.08 19.76 0.25
N ASN A 136 8.46 19.01 -0.66
CA ASN A 136 8.46 19.39 -2.07
C ASN A 136 7.55 20.61 -2.18
N ILE A 137 8.15 21.79 -2.03
CA ILE A 137 7.56 23.04 -2.48
C ILE A 137 7.55 22.96 -4.00
N CYS A 138 6.39 22.59 -4.55
CA CYS A 138 6.16 22.59 -5.99
C CYS A 138 5.86 24.03 -6.40
N ASP A 139 6.88 24.89 -6.35
CA ASP A 139 6.71 26.29 -6.68
C ASP A 139 6.43 26.50 -8.16
N GLU A 140 5.58 27.49 -8.42
CA GLU A 140 5.47 28.16 -9.70
C GLU A 140 6.61 29.19 -9.81
N PHE A 141 7.85 28.81 -10.12
CA PHE A 141 8.94 29.80 -10.26
C PHE A 141 9.37 30.08 -11.71
N VAL A 142 9.51 31.38 -11.92
CA VAL A 142 10.02 32.14 -13.07
C VAL A 142 11.55 32.08 -13.03
N ASP A 143 12.20 31.81 -14.16
CA ASP A 143 13.66 31.88 -14.29
C ASP A 143 14.14 33.34 -14.23
N ASP A 144 15.10 33.65 -13.36
CA ASP A 144 15.77 34.97 -13.23
C ASP A 144 16.78 35.24 -14.37
N ASP A 145 17.02 34.26 -15.26
CA ASP A 145 18.05 34.30 -16.31
C ASP A 145 17.48 34.40 -17.75
N SER A 146 16.19 34.71 -17.93
CA SER A 146 15.61 34.86 -19.27
C SER A 146 15.38 36.33 -19.63
N GLU A 147 16.23 36.87 -20.52
CA GLU A 147 15.90 38.02 -21.36
C GLU A 147 14.58 37.70 -22.10
N ASN A 148 13.47 38.16 -21.53
CA ASN A 148 12.05 38.03 -21.93
C ASN A 148 11.12 37.15 -21.08
N GLY A 149 11.45 36.79 -19.84
CA GLY A 149 10.46 36.54 -18.78
C GLY A 149 9.18 35.75 -19.17
N VAL A 150 9.32 34.61 -19.85
CA VAL A 150 8.20 33.68 -20.09
C VAL A 150 8.38 32.48 -19.19
N ALA A 151 7.46 32.30 -18.24
CA ALA A 151 7.39 31.14 -17.35
C ALA A 151 7.17 29.84 -18.16
N LEU A 152 8.20 29.00 -18.29
CA LEU A 152 8.04 27.65 -18.81
C LEU A 152 7.48 26.74 -17.72
N ARG A 153 6.15 26.74 -17.62
CA ARG A 153 5.32 25.88 -16.77
C ARG A 153 5.82 24.42 -16.75
N ASP A 154 6.36 23.95 -15.61
CA ASP A 154 6.41 22.52 -15.27
C ASP A 154 5.03 22.01 -14.82
N GLN A 155 3.96 22.44 -15.49
CA GLN A 155 2.56 21.98 -15.29
C GLN A 155 2.19 20.92 -16.33
N ARG A 156 3.14 20.02 -16.65
CA ARG A 156 2.84 18.89 -17.51
C ARG A 156 2.14 17.83 -16.69
N ALA A 157 0.81 17.81 -16.79
CA ALA A 157 0.02 16.82 -16.09
C ALA A 157 0.45 15.40 -16.44
N VAL A 158 0.52 14.53 -15.43
CA VAL A 158 0.94 13.14 -15.54
C VAL A 158 -0.14 12.21 -15.01
N CYS A 159 -0.20 11.00 -15.54
CA CYS A 159 -1.05 9.94 -15.04
C CYS A 159 -0.24 9.10 -14.05
N GLY A 160 -0.76 8.90 -12.84
CA GLY A 160 -0.18 8.01 -11.86
C GLY A 160 -0.54 6.56 -12.13
N THR A 161 0.26 5.63 -11.59
CA THR A 161 -0.06 4.19 -11.59
C THR A 161 -1.30 3.83 -10.77
N ASP A 162 -1.80 4.77 -9.97
CA ASP A 162 -3.06 4.72 -9.23
C ASP A 162 -4.27 5.13 -10.09
N GLY A 163 -4.06 5.52 -11.35
CA GLY A 163 -5.12 5.95 -12.26
C GLY A 163 -5.56 7.40 -12.07
N ASN A 164 -4.92 8.17 -11.19
CA ASN A 164 -5.24 9.58 -10.97
C ASN A 164 -4.35 10.50 -11.81
N THR A 165 -4.91 11.61 -12.26
CA THR A 165 -4.14 12.66 -12.95
C THR A 165 -3.59 13.67 -11.94
N TYR A 166 -2.31 13.99 -12.08
CA TYR A 166 -1.59 14.94 -11.23
C TYR A 166 -1.13 16.15 -12.05
N ASN A 167 -1.16 17.34 -11.44
CA ASN A 167 -0.83 18.61 -12.10
C ASN A 167 0.60 18.67 -12.65
N SER A 168 1.53 17.94 -12.03
CA SER A 168 2.90 17.73 -12.52
C SER A 168 3.55 16.52 -11.86
N GLU A 169 4.72 16.12 -12.35
CA GLU A 169 5.56 15.11 -11.70
C GLU A 169 5.91 15.48 -10.24
N CYS A 170 6.12 16.78 -9.95
CA CYS A 170 6.33 17.25 -8.57
C CYS A 170 5.11 16.98 -7.70
N HIS A 171 3.91 17.31 -8.18
CA HIS A 171 2.67 17.11 -7.44
C HIS A 171 2.36 15.62 -7.19
N LEU A 172 2.66 14.75 -8.17
CA LEU A 172 2.56 13.30 -7.99
C LEU A 172 3.50 12.82 -6.89
N LYS A 173 4.77 13.23 -6.92
CA LYS A 173 5.76 12.86 -5.88
C LYS A 173 5.40 13.43 -4.51
N LEU A 174 4.89 14.66 -4.44
CA LEU A 174 4.44 15.28 -3.19
C LEU A 174 3.23 14.52 -2.61
N TYR A 175 2.26 14.16 -3.44
CA TYR A 175 1.09 13.39 -3.01
C TYR A 175 1.52 12.00 -2.52
N SER A 176 2.27 11.25 -3.34
CA SER A 176 2.89 9.96 -3.00
C SER A 176 3.60 10.03 -1.64
N CYS A 177 4.38 11.08 -1.40
CA CYS A 177 5.10 11.29 -0.14
C CYS A 177 4.16 11.44 1.05
N ARG A 178 3.13 12.29 0.92
CA ARG A 178 2.21 12.60 2.01
C ARG A 178 1.34 11.41 2.41
N ILE A 179 0.96 10.58 1.45
CA ILE A 179 0.14 9.38 1.72
C ILE A 179 0.97 8.12 1.99
N GLN A 180 2.30 8.19 1.86
CA GLN A 180 3.23 7.06 2.05
C GLN A 180 2.92 5.85 1.15
N GLU A 181 2.56 6.11 -0.11
CA GLU A 181 2.31 5.08 -1.12
C GLU A 181 3.20 5.26 -2.35
N SER A 182 3.60 4.16 -2.99
CA SER A 182 4.42 4.19 -4.20
C SER A 182 3.55 4.42 -5.43
N ILE A 183 3.35 5.69 -5.77
CA ILE A 183 2.68 6.09 -7.01
C ILE A 183 3.78 6.52 -7.98
N LEU A 184 3.87 5.85 -9.12
CA LEU A 184 4.82 6.16 -10.19
C LEU A 184 4.09 6.86 -11.33
N ILE A 185 4.84 7.52 -12.22
CA ILE A 185 4.26 8.01 -13.47
C ILE A 185 3.98 6.81 -14.37
N ALA A 186 2.70 6.57 -14.66
CA ALA A 186 2.29 5.62 -15.68
C ALA A 186 2.63 6.17 -17.08
N HIS A 187 2.30 7.45 -17.35
CA HIS A 187 2.71 8.16 -18.57
C HIS A 187 2.65 9.68 -18.42
N LYS A 188 3.39 10.39 -19.29
CA LYS A 188 3.56 11.85 -19.27
C LYS A 188 2.40 12.62 -19.96
N SER A 189 1.16 12.29 -19.57
CA SER A 189 -0.07 13.00 -19.94
C SER A 189 -1.17 12.67 -18.92
N PRO A 190 -2.31 13.42 -18.87
CA PRO A 190 -3.47 13.03 -18.07
C PRO A 190 -3.95 11.61 -18.34
N CYS A 191 -4.49 10.94 -17.32
CA CYS A 191 -5.15 9.65 -17.47
C CYS A 191 -6.37 9.78 -18.40
N LYS A 192 -6.69 8.73 -19.14
CA LYS A 192 -7.93 8.67 -19.90
C LYS A 192 -9.08 8.38 -18.93
N THR A 193 -10.08 9.27 -18.91
CA THR A 193 -11.38 9.03 -18.26
C THR A 193 -12.18 7.98 -19.00
#